data_AF-A0A0V0T5R4-F1
#
_entry.id   AF-A0A0V0T5R4-F1
#
_cell.length_a   1.000
_cell.length_b   1.000
_cell.length_c   1.000
_cell.angle_alpha   90.00
_cell.angle_beta   90.00
_cell.angle_gamma   90.00
#
_symmetry.space_group_name_H-M   'P 1'
#
loop_
_entity.id
_entity.type
_entity.pdbx_description
1 polymer ?
#
loop_
_entity_poly.entity_id
_entity_poly.type
_entity_poly.pdbx_seq_one_letter_code
_entity_poly.pdbx_strand_id
1 'polypeptide(L)'
;MQSMHDSQCTGHLGERQTLTRVESRFFWPGMSGDVNAWCRTCMQCARRKGLTNNNRAPMQAITEGYFLQQVGVDILAPLERTTSGNQYVLVLTDYFTKWRAAFPLIDMEAGIVAKAKKYIAIKVADFKPRW
;
A
#
# COMPACT_ATOMS: atom_id res chain seq x y z
N MET A 1 26.86 -8.67 25.72
CA MET A 1 25.97 -8.26 24.61
C MET A 1 25.10 -7.07 24.95
N GLN A 2 24.33 -7.11 26.05
CA GLN A 2 23.43 -6.02 26.46
C GLN A 2 24.08 -4.62 26.48
N SER A 3 25.27 -4.46 27.08
CA SER A 3 26.00 -3.18 27.11
C SER A 3 26.51 -2.71 25.73
N MET A 4 26.68 -3.62 24.77
CA MET A 4 27.24 -3.33 23.44
C MET A 4 26.15 -3.13 22.38
N HIS A 5 24.94 -3.62 22.63
CA HIS A 5 23.79 -3.54 21.73
C HIS A 5 22.70 -2.58 22.25
N ASP A 6 22.31 -2.70 23.52
CA ASP A 6 21.14 -2.04 24.12
C ASP A 6 21.45 -0.70 24.80
N SER A 7 22.70 -0.25 24.79
CA SER A 7 23.06 1.03 25.41
C SER A 7 22.45 2.22 24.65
N GLN A 8 22.12 3.30 25.36
CA GLN A 8 21.61 4.54 24.73
C GLN A 8 22.59 5.11 23.70
N CYS A 9 23.90 4.93 23.91
CA CYS A 9 24.94 5.39 22.98
C CYS A 9 25.11 4.47 21.76
N THR A 10 24.57 3.25 21.79
CA THR A 10 24.64 2.29 20.67
C THR A 10 23.34 2.24 19.89
N GLY A 11 22.19 2.51 20.50
CA GLY A 11 20.94 2.69 19.74
C GLY A 11 20.51 1.47 18.93
N HIS A 12 20.78 0.25 19.41
CA HIS A 12 20.35 -0.99 18.76
C HIS A 12 20.89 -1.17 17.33
N LEU A 13 22.20 -1.00 17.14
CA LEU A 13 22.84 -1.16 15.83
C LEU A 13 22.58 -2.55 15.22
N GLY A 14 22.60 -2.60 13.89
CA GLY A 14 22.51 -3.85 13.15
C GLY A 14 23.64 -4.83 13.50
N GLU A 15 23.41 -6.11 13.21
CA GLU A 15 24.28 -7.23 13.56
C GLU A 15 25.77 -6.98 13.24
N ARG A 16 26.08 -6.55 12.01
CA ARG A 16 27.45 -6.31 11.58
C ARG A 16 28.17 -5.24 12.40
N GLN A 17 27.47 -4.16 12.75
CA GLN A 17 28.04 -3.07 13.53
C GLN A 17 28.20 -3.47 15.01
N THR A 18 27.24 -4.23 15.53
CA THR A 18 27.35 -4.82 16.88
C THR A 18 28.54 -5.77 16.94
N LEU A 19 28.75 -6.60 15.91
CA LEU A 19 29.88 -7.53 15.83
C LEU A 19 31.23 -6.82 15.86
N THR A 20 31.44 -5.84 14.96
CA THR A 20 32.70 -5.06 14.93
C THR A 20 33.00 -4.40 16.28
N ARG A 21 31.96 -3.95 16.99
CA ARG A 21 32.11 -3.32 18.31
C ARG A 21 32.52 -4.34 19.37
N VAL A 22 31.93 -5.53 19.35
CA VAL A 22 32.29 -6.62 20.27
C VAL A 22 33.72 -7.10 20.00
N GLU A 23 34.10 -7.28 18.73
CA GLU A 23 35.45 -7.65 18.30
C GLU A 23 36.53 -6.67 18.76
N SER A 24 36.20 -5.39 18.91
CA SER A 24 37.16 -4.38 19.38
C SER A 24 37.61 -4.54 20.84
N ARG A 25 36.91 -5.35 21.64
CA ARG A 25 37.14 -5.48 23.09
C ARG A 25 37.20 -6.91 23.59
N PHE A 26 36.65 -7.85 22.85
CA PHE A 26 36.47 -9.24 23.28
C PHE A 26 36.65 -10.19 22.10
N PHE A 27 37.07 -11.41 22.40
CA PHE A 27 37.17 -12.49 21.42
C PHE A 27 36.78 -13.82 22.06
N TRP A 28 35.99 -14.62 21.35
CA TRP A 28 35.76 -16.02 21.66
C TRP A 28 35.30 -16.80 20.42
N PRO A 29 35.52 -18.13 20.36
CA PRO A 29 35.03 -18.95 19.27
C PRO A 29 33.50 -18.88 19.15
N GLY A 30 32.99 -18.60 17.95
CA GLY A 30 31.54 -18.54 17.69
C GLY A 30 30.87 -17.19 17.99
N MET A 31 31.63 -16.16 18.37
CA MET A 31 31.08 -14.85 18.77
C MET A 31 30.14 -14.21 17.74
N SER A 32 30.40 -14.39 16.44
CA SER A 32 29.52 -13.87 15.38
C SER A 32 28.12 -14.49 15.44
N GLY A 33 28.03 -15.79 15.77
CA GLY A 33 26.75 -16.49 15.97
C GLY A 33 25.99 -15.96 17.18
N ASP A 34 26.68 -15.72 18.29
CA ASP A 34 26.08 -15.18 19.51
C ASP A 34 25.59 -13.73 19.31
N VAL A 35 26.36 -12.89 18.60
CA VAL A 35 25.94 -11.53 18.24
C VAL A 35 24.70 -11.56 17.36
N ASN A 36 24.67 -12.44 16.35
CA ASN A 36 23.52 -12.64 15.48
C ASN A 36 22.27 -13.04 16.27
N ALA A 37 22.39 -14.07 17.11
CA ALA A 37 21.30 -14.56 17.95
C ALA A 37 20.77 -13.46 18.88
N TRP A 38 21.65 -12.68 19.49
CA TRP A 38 21.26 -11.56 20.35
C TRP A 38 20.51 -10.46 19.58
N CYS A 39 21.04 -10.01 18.43
CA CYS A 39 20.41 -8.96 17.62
C CYS A 39 19.04 -9.39 17.09
N ARG A 40 18.84 -10.69 16.79
CA ARG A 40 17.56 -11.24 16.31
C ARG A 40 16.51 -11.41 17.42
N THR A 41 16.93 -11.69 18.64
CA THR A 41 16.03 -11.86 19.80
C THR A 41 15.71 -10.54 20.52
N CYS A 42 16.39 -9.45 20.17
CA CYS A 42 16.10 -8.13 20.71
C CYS A 42 14.68 -7.65 20.30
N MET A 43 13.78 -7.57 21.28
CA MET A 43 12.39 -7.16 21.08
C MET A 43 12.25 -5.73 20.56
N GLN A 44 13.16 -4.82 20.93
CA GLN A 44 13.13 -3.43 20.44
C GLN A 44 13.47 -3.36 18.95
N CYS A 45 14.49 -4.11 18.52
CA CYS A 45 14.85 -4.28 17.12
C CYS A 45 13.71 -4.94 16.34
N ALA A 46 13.17 -6.05 16.85
CA ALA A 46 12.11 -6.80 16.18
C ALA A 46 10.83 -5.96 15.97
N ARG A 47 10.44 -5.12 16.94
CA ARG A 47 9.29 -4.22 16.83
C ARG A 47 9.48 -3.10 15.81
N ARG A 48 10.71 -2.61 15.64
CA ARG A 48 11.03 -1.50 14.71
C ARG A 48 11.40 -1.97 13.32
N LYS A 49 11.90 -3.19 13.17
CA LYS A 49 12.28 -3.76 11.89
C LYS A 49 11.02 -3.96 11.07
N GLY A 50 10.88 -3.17 10.01
CA GLY A 50 9.77 -3.32 9.07
C GLY A 50 9.74 -4.74 8.49
N LEU A 51 8.53 -5.23 8.20
CA LEU A 51 8.37 -6.46 7.44
C LEU A 51 9.20 -6.33 6.15
N THR A 52 10.12 -7.26 5.91
CA THR A 52 10.75 -7.41 4.60
C THR A 52 9.68 -7.96 3.66
N ASN A 53 8.82 -7.08 3.18
CA ASN A 53 7.66 -7.40 2.35
C ASN A 53 8.14 -7.79 0.94
N ASN A 54 8.56 -9.05 0.79
CA ASN A 54 8.65 -9.71 -0.51
C ASN A 54 7.52 -10.72 -0.75
N ASN A 55 6.51 -10.76 0.13
CA ASN A 55 5.30 -11.56 -0.05
C ASN A 55 4.30 -10.91 -1.02
N ARG A 56 4.78 -10.28 -2.10
CA ARG A 56 3.91 -9.79 -3.17
C ARG A 56 3.67 -10.97 -4.11
N ALA A 57 2.43 -11.45 -4.16
CA ALA A 57 2.03 -12.35 -5.24
C ALA A 57 2.29 -11.66 -6.60
N PRO A 58 2.71 -12.39 -7.64
CA PRO A 58 2.85 -11.81 -8.97
C PRO A 58 1.54 -11.17 -9.42
N MET A 59 1.61 -9.94 -9.92
CA MET A 59 0.46 -9.27 -10.53
C MET A 59 0.03 -10.04 -11.77
N GLN A 60 -1.24 -10.46 -11.83
CA GLN A 60 -1.80 -11.10 -13.02
C GLN A 60 -2.52 -10.07 -13.88
N ALA A 61 -2.39 -10.21 -15.20
CA ALA A 61 -3.15 -9.40 -16.13
C ALA A 61 -4.63 -9.79 -16.06
N ILE A 62 -5.50 -8.79 -15.95
CA ILE A 62 -6.93 -9.03 -16.07
C ILE A 62 -7.23 -9.26 -17.56
N THR A 63 -7.94 -10.34 -17.86
CA THR A 63 -8.25 -10.77 -19.24
C THR A 63 -9.76 -10.66 -19.45
N GLU A 64 -10.19 -9.53 -19.99
CA GLU A 64 -11.59 -9.29 -20.37
C GLU A 64 -11.77 -9.46 -21.88
N GLY A 65 -12.94 -9.96 -22.29
CA GLY A 65 -13.31 -10.23 -23.67
C GLY A 65 -14.34 -9.27 -24.26
N TYR A 66 -15.04 -8.47 -23.45
CA TYR A 66 -16.05 -7.54 -23.95
C TYR A 66 -16.31 -6.34 -23.02
N PHE A 67 -16.94 -5.31 -23.58
CA PHE A 67 -17.27 -4.05 -22.89
C PHE A 67 -18.17 -4.30 -21.67
N LEU A 68 -17.82 -3.69 -20.54
CA LEU A 68 -18.50 -3.79 -19.24
C LEU A 68 -18.51 -5.19 -18.62
N GLN A 69 -17.67 -6.12 -19.09
CA GLN A 69 -17.50 -7.41 -18.44
C GLN A 69 -16.96 -7.26 -17.01
N GLN A 70 -16.01 -6.34 -16.83
CA GLN A 70 -15.45 -5.99 -15.53
C GLN A 70 -15.19 -4.50 -15.46
N VAL A 71 -15.68 -3.87 -14.39
CA VAL A 71 -15.49 -2.44 -14.15
C VAL A 71 -14.80 -2.21 -12.80
N GLY A 72 -13.81 -1.32 -12.81
CA GLY A 72 -13.25 -0.74 -11.60
C GLY A 72 -14.07 0.47 -11.19
N VAL A 73 -14.41 0.56 -9.91
CA VAL A 73 -15.11 1.71 -9.33
C VAL A 73 -14.26 2.26 -8.19
N ASP A 74 -14.01 3.55 -8.22
CA ASP A 74 -13.23 4.25 -7.20
C ASP A 74 -13.86 5.60 -6.87
N ILE A 75 -13.58 6.13 -5.69
CA ILE A 75 -14.04 7.45 -5.25
C ILE A 75 -12.84 8.29 -4.83
N LEU A 76 -12.67 9.42 -5.52
CA LEU A 76 -11.64 10.40 -5.19
C LEU A 76 -12.14 11.35 -4.11
N ALA A 77 -11.37 11.51 -3.02
CA ALA A 77 -11.82 12.14 -1.78
C ALA A 77 -10.70 12.81 -0.95
N PRO A 78 -10.96 13.95 -0.26
CA PRO A 78 -11.90 15.04 -0.58
C PRO A 78 -11.22 16.13 -1.41
N LEU A 79 -11.92 16.63 -2.44
CA LEU A 79 -11.49 17.76 -3.26
C LEU A 79 -12.05 19.09 -2.73
N GLU A 80 -11.67 20.20 -3.36
CA GLU A 80 -12.32 21.49 -3.11
C GLU A 80 -13.80 21.42 -3.45
N ARG A 81 -14.63 21.96 -2.55
CA ARG A 81 -16.08 21.91 -2.70
C ARG A 81 -16.54 22.86 -3.80
N THR A 82 -17.27 22.34 -4.77
CA THR A 82 -17.86 23.17 -5.84
C THR A 82 -19.02 24.03 -5.31
N THR A 83 -19.43 25.04 -6.08
CA THR A 83 -20.63 25.84 -5.78
C THR A 83 -21.91 25.01 -5.71
N SER A 84 -21.96 23.91 -6.46
CA SER A 84 -23.04 22.90 -6.42
C SER A 84 -22.92 21.91 -5.25
N GLY A 85 -21.92 22.07 -4.38
CA GLY A 85 -21.75 21.29 -3.16
C GLY A 85 -21.04 19.95 -3.34
N ASN A 86 -20.57 19.62 -4.54
CA ASN A 86 -19.84 18.37 -4.80
C ASN A 86 -18.42 18.45 -4.24
N GLN A 87 -17.96 17.37 -3.62
CA GLN A 87 -16.65 17.28 -2.98
C GLN A 87 -15.89 15.98 -3.36
N TYR A 88 -16.58 15.07 -4.03
CA TYR A 88 -16.10 13.75 -4.36
C TYR A 88 -16.32 13.47 -5.84
N VAL A 89 -15.53 12.55 -6.40
CA VAL A 89 -15.69 12.09 -7.78
C VAL A 89 -15.71 10.57 -7.82
N LEU A 90 -16.83 10.00 -8.25
CA LEU A 90 -16.94 8.58 -8.58
C LEU A 90 -16.35 8.35 -9.96
N VAL A 91 -15.33 7.50 -10.04
CA VAL A 91 -14.70 7.08 -11.29
C VAL A 91 -15.09 5.65 -11.58
N LEU A 92 -15.64 5.42 -12.77
CA LEU A 92 -15.92 4.11 -13.32
C LEU A 92 -14.96 3.86 -14.50
N THR A 93 -14.26 2.75 -14.47
CA THR A 93 -13.33 2.33 -15.53
C THR A 93 -13.72 0.95 -16.04
N ASP A 94 -14.03 0.84 -17.32
CA ASP A 94 -14.16 -0.45 -17.99
C ASP A 94 -12.76 -1.01 -18.27
N TYR A 95 -12.48 -2.23 -17.81
CA TYR A 95 -11.14 -2.79 -17.96
C TYR A 95 -10.85 -3.30 -19.37
N PHE A 96 -11.86 -3.65 -20.17
CA PHE A 96 -11.65 -4.10 -21.54
C PHE A 96 -11.24 -2.94 -22.46
N THR A 97 -12.11 -1.94 -22.59
CA THR A 97 -11.93 -0.79 -23.49
C THR A 97 -11.06 0.32 -22.92
N LYS A 98 -10.77 0.25 -21.61
CA LYS A 98 -10.17 1.34 -20.83
C LYS A 98 -11.00 2.63 -20.86
N TRP A 99 -12.28 2.55 -21.25
CA TRP A 99 -13.21 3.67 -21.17
C TRP A 99 -13.44 4.08 -19.72
N ARG A 100 -13.50 5.40 -19.48
CA ARG A 100 -13.66 5.96 -18.13
C ARG A 100 -14.77 6.99 -18.12
N ALA A 101 -15.55 6.98 -17.05
CA ALA A 101 -16.54 7.98 -16.75
C ALA A 101 -16.35 8.49 -15.31
N ALA A 102 -16.45 9.80 -15.12
CA ALA A 102 -16.33 10.46 -13.84
C ALA A 102 -17.64 11.17 -13.50
N PHE A 103 -18.11 11.02 -12.27
CA PHE A 103 -19.37 11.59 -11.80
C PHE A 103 -19.13 12.36 -10.50
N PRO A 104 -19.53 13.65 -10.42
CA PRO A 104 -19.40 14.41 -9.20
C PRO A 104 -20.40 13.92 -8.15
N LEU A 105 -19.97 13.83 -6.90
CA LEU A 105 -20.78 13.45 -5.75
C LEU A 105 -20.64 14.48 -4.62
N ILE A 106 -21.74 14.66 -3.88
CA ILE A 106 -21.79 15.52 -2.69
C ILE A 106 -21.20 14.84 -1.45
N ASP A 107 -21.30 13.52 -1.36
CA ASP A 107 -20.78 12.68 -0.28
C ASP A 107 -20.44 11.27 -0.81
N MET A 108 -19.93 10.41 0.07
CA MET A 108 -19.61 9.01 -0.23
C MET A 108 -20.67 8.04 0.31
N GLU A 109 -21.84 8.54 0.73
CA GLU A 109 -22.87 7.68 1.27
C GLU A 109 -23.40 6.74 0.20
N ALA A 110 -23.66 5.48 0.58
CA ALA A 110 -24.13 4.45 -0.34
C ALA A 110 -25.40 4.88 -1.10
N GLY A 111 -26.28 5.64 -0.45
CA GLY A 111 -27.50 6.18 -1.07
C GLY A 111 -27.23 7.18 -2.20
N ILE A 112 -26.19 8.01 -2.07
CA ILE A 112 -25.78 8.97 -3.11
C ILE A 112 -25.02 8.27 -4.23
N VAL A 113 -24.11 7.35 -3.89
CA VAL A 113 -23.41 6.52 -4.88
C VAL A 113 -24.41 5.69 -5.70
N ALA A 114 -25.45 5.13 -5.08
CA ALA A 114 -26.49 4.39 -5.79
C ALA A 114 -27.28 5.25 -6.78
N LYS A 115 -27.52 6.54 -6.47
CA LYS A 115 -28.15 7.49 -7.41
C LYS A 115 -27.29 7.76 -8.64
N ALA A 116 -25.96 7.63 -8.52
CA ALA A 116 -25.04 7.74 -9.66
C ALA A 116 -25.34 6.72 -10.77
N LYS A 117 -25.98 5.59 -10.43
CA LYS A 117 -26.40 4.54 -11.40
C LYS A 117 -27.16 5.10 -12.59
N LYS A 118 -28.02 6.10 -12.40
CA LYS A 118 -28.78 6.73 -13.50
C LYS A 118 -27.85 7.44 -14.49
N TYR A 119 -26.86 8.19 -13.99
CA TYR A 119 -25.89 8.89 -14.82
C TYR A 119 -24.91 7.93 -15.50
N ILE A 120 -24.54 6.85 -14.82
CA ILE A 120 -23.74 5.76 -15.39
C ILE A 120 -24.48 5.15 -16.58
N ALA A 121 -25.77 4.81 -16.44
CA ALA A 121 -26.55 4.23 -17.52
C ALA A 121 -26.61 5.12 -18.77
N ILE A 122 -26.76 6.45 -18.59
CA ILE A 122 -26.74 7.41 -19.70
C ILE A 122 -25.37 7.39 -20.39
N LYS A 123 -24.28 7.50 -19.63
CA LYS A 123 -22.92 7.52 -20.20
C LYS A 123 -22.54 6.21 -20.89
N VAL A 124 -23.03 5.09 -20.38
CA VAL A 124 -22.86 3.77 -21.01
C VAL A 124 -23.64 3.71 -22.33
N ALA A 125 -24.87 4.22 -22.38
CA ALA A 125 -25.68 4.24 -23.60
C ALA A 125 -25.06 5.12 -24.70
N ASP A 126 -24.40 6.21 -24.31
CA ASP A 126 -23.71 7.11 -25.24
C ASP A 126 -22.33 6.59 -25.69
N PHE A 127 -21.85 5.47 -25.13
CA PHE A 127 -20.55 4.93 -25.48
C PHE A 127 -20.55 4.41 -26.93
N LYS A 128 -19.77 5.08 -27.79
CA LYS A 128 -19.49 4.64 -29.15
C LYS A 128 -18.05 4.13 -29.22
N PRO A 129 -17.83 2.82 -29.39
CA PRO A 129 -16.50 2.29 -29.55
C PRO A 129 -15.83 2.80 -30.83
N ARG A 130 -14.50 2.91 -30.80
CA ARG A 130 -13.68 3.52 -31.87
C ARG A 130 -12.87 2.49 -32.68
N TRP A 131 -13.28 1.23 -32.68
CA TRP A 131 -12.66 0.17 -33.48
C TRP A 131 -13.40 -0.08 -34.78
#